data_AF-A0A8T6U203-F1
#
_entry.id   AF-A0A8T6U203-F1
#
_cell.length_a   1.000
_cell.length_b   1.000
_cell.length_c   1.000
_cell.angle_alpha   90.00
_cell.angle_beta   90.00
_cell.angle_gamma   90.00
#
_symmetry.space_group_name_H-M   'P 1'
#
loop_
_entity.id
_entity.type
_entity.pdbx_description
1 polymer ?
#
loop_
_entity_poly.entity_id
_entity_poly.type
_entity_poly.pdbx_seq_one_letter_code
_entity_poly.pdbx_strand_id
1 'polypeptide(L)'
;VGILHRFLLTENANSIIGKCEKHDISPICISMGSNVSSYVIVEPLINEYNIDCVCIDVAHGDCKKVLECIYYMKQSFPDISIIAGNVCTSQA
;
A
#
# COMPACT_ATOMS: atom_id res chain seq x y z
N VAL A 1 -10.18 8.40 6.42
CA VAL A 1 -8.92 7.93 5.79
C VAL A 1 -9.12 7.86 4.29
N GLY A 2 -8.20 8.43 3.51
CA GLY A 2 -8.16 8.26 2.04
C GLY A 2 -7.04 7.30 1.67
N ILE A 3 -7.25 6.48 0.64
CA ILE A 3 -6.21 5.58 0.10
C ILE A 3 -5.84 6.09 -1.29
N LEU A 4 -4.58 6.45 -1.48
CA LEU A 4 -4.06 6.92 -2.75
C LEU A 4 -4.06 5.77 -3.77
N HIS A 5 -4.69 5.96 -4.92
CA HIS A 5 -4.84 4.89 -5.91
C HIS A 5 -3.52 4.52 -6.60
N ARG A 6 -3.37 3.25 -6.98
CA ARG A 6 -2.14 2.67 -7.55
C ARG A 6 -1.80 3.03 -9.01
N PHE A 7 -2.58 3.91 -9.64
CA PHE A 7 -2.41 4.28 -11.07
C PHE A 7 -1.77 5.66 -11.25
N LEU A 8 -1.07 6.14 -10.24
CA LEU A 8 -0.27 7.34 -10.31
C LEU A 8 1.14 6.98 -10.76
N LEU A 9 1.73 7.85 -11.58
CA LEU A 9 3.17 7.89 -11.75
C LEU A 9 3.82 8.26 -10.41
N THR A 10 5.02 7.75 -10.14
CA THR A 10 5.73 7.98 -8.86
C THR A 10 5.86 9.46 -8.53
N GLU A 11 6.13 10.32 -9.52
CA GLU A 11 6.21 11.77 -9.34
C GLU A 11 4.89 12.38 -8.82
N ASN A 12 3.75 11.87 -9.29
CA ASN A 12 2.44 12.32 -8.82
C ASN A 12 2.16 11.84 -7.40
N ALA A 13 2.59 10.62 -7.04
CA ALA A 13 2.44 10.10 -5.69
C ALA A 13 3.24 10.95 -4.68
N ASN A 14 4.52 11.23 -4.98
CA ASN A 14 5.37 12.12 -4.17
C ASN A 14 4.75 13.51 -4.00
N SER A 15 4.21 14.10 -5.07
CA SER A 15 3.56 15.42 -4.99
C SER A 15 2.35 15.42 -4.05
N ILE A 16 1.54 14.36 -4.07
CA ILE A 16 0.35 14.27 -3.23
C ILE A 16 0.73 13.99 -1.78
N ILE A 17 1.64 13.04 -1.53
CA ILE A 17 2.10 12.71 -0.17
C ILE A 17 2.80 13.91 0.46
N GLY A 18 3.69 14.59 -0.26
CA GLY A 18 4.34 15.80 0.25
C GLY A 18 3.37 16.95 0.55
N LYS A 19 2.24 17.06 -0.17
CA LYS A 19 1.17 17.99 0.20
C LYS A 19 0.45 17.53 1.48
N CYS A 20 0.21 16.24 1.65
CA CYS A 20 -0.38 15.71 2.87
C CYS A 20 0.50 16.02 4.08
N GLU A 21 1.80 15.75 4.02
CA GLU A 21 2.74 16.07 5.11
C GLU A 21 2.79 17.57 5.40
N LYS A 22 2.89 18.41 4.36
CA LYS A 22 2.91 19.88 4.52
C LYS A 22 1.65 20.42 5.20
N HIS A 23 0.53 19.74 5.08
CA HIS A 23 -0.76 20.15 5.62
C HIS A 23 -1.18 19.29 6.84
N ASP A 24 -0.27 18.52 7.42
CA ASP A 24 -0.51 17.64 8.57
C ASP A 24 -1.69 16.67 8.37
N ILE A 25 -1.88 16.20 7.13
CA ILE A 25 -2.95 15.27 6.77
C ILE A 25 -2.47 13.84 7.05
N SER A 26 -3.12 13.18 8.01
CA SER A 26 -2.92 11.79 8.37
C SER A 26 -4.27 11.08 8.62
N PRO A 27 -4.35 9.74 8.51
CA PRO A 27 -3.29 8.85 8.04
C PRO A 27 -3.13 8.87 6.51
N ILE A 28 -1.90 8.68 6.04
CA ILE A 28 -1.51 8.54 4.64
C ILE A 28 -1.47 7.06 4.29
N CYS A 29 -2.40 6.64 3.43
CA CYS A 29 -2.48 5.26 2.97
C CYS A 29 -2.30 5.18 1.46
N ILE A 30 -1.63 4.14 0.97
CA ILE A 30 -1.38 3.93 -0.46
C ILE A 30 -1.87 2.56 -0.92
N SER A 31 -2.43 2.48 -2.14
CA SER A 31 -2.87 1.24 -2.77
C SER A 31 -1.76 0.63 -3.62
N MET A 32 -1.71 -0.69 -3.66
CA MET A 32 -0.77 -1.47 -4.46
C MET A 32 -1.41 -2.75 -5.01
N GLY A 33 -0.87 -3.29 -6.09
CA GLY A 33 -1.22 -4.65 -6.55
C GLY A 33 -0.35 -5.72 -5.89
N SER A 34 -0.57 -6.99 -6.24
CA SER A 34 0.20 -8.13 -5.72
C SER A 34 1.38 -8.55 -6.61
N ASN A 35 1.75 -7.75 -7.62
CA ASN A 35 2.84 -8.07 -8.54
C ASN A 35 4.13 -7.39 -8.11
N VAL A 36 5.28 -7.98 -8.46
CA VAL A 36 6.62 -7.45 -8.11
C VAL A 36 6.82 -5.99 -8.52
N SER A 37 6.24 -5.58 -9.66
CA SER A 37 6.30 -4.19 -10.13
C SER A 37 5.65 -3.19 -9.17
N SER A 38 4.74 -3.64 -8.29
CA SER A 38 4.11 -2.79 -7.29
C SER A 38 5.08 -2.43 -6.15
N TYR A 39 5.98 -3.35 -5.78
CA TYR A 39 7.00 -3.09 -4.75
C TYR A 39 7.95 -1.96 -5.17
N VAL A 40 8.36 -1.95 -6.44
CA VAL A 40 9.26 -0.92 -7.00
C VAL A 40 8.70 0.50 -6.84
N ILE A 41 7.37 0.65 -6.78
CA ILE A 41 6.70 1.95 -6.58
C ILE A 41 6.49 2.22 -5.09
N VAL A 42 6.07 1.22 -4.33
CA VAL A 42 5.61 1.38 -2.94
C VAL A 42 6.76 1.48 -1.94
N GLU A 43 7.82 0.68 -2.11
CA GLU A 43 8.95 0.65 -1.16
C GLU A 43 9.67 1.99 -1.06
N PRO A 44 9.98 2.72 -2.16
CA PRO A 44 10.55 4.05 -2.06
C PRO A 44 9.65 5.01 -1.29
N LEU A 45 8.34 4.96 -1.50
CA LEU A 45 7.38 5.82 -0.80
C LEU A 45 7.35 5.55 0.71
N ILE A 46 7.40 4.28 1.12
CA ILE A 46 7.45 3.90 2.55
C ILE A 46 8.78 4.35 3.19
N ASN A 47 9.89 4.26 2.45
CA ASN A 47 11.19 4.65 2.97
C ASN A 47 11.38 6.17 3.05
N GLU A 48 10.74 6.92 2.15
CA GLU A 48 10.89 8.39 2.05
C GLU A 48 9.88 9.14 2.91
N TYR A 49 8.68 8.59 3.12
CA TYR A 49 7.57 9.26 3.79
C TYR A 49 7.00 8.43 4.94
N ASN A 50 6.29 9.09 5.85
CA ASN A 50 5.55 8.41 6.92
C ASN A 50 4.25 7.81 6.39
N ILE A 51 4.34 6.67 5.71
CA ILE A 51 3.18 5.91 5.24
C ILE A 51 2.58 5.08 6.39
N ASP A 52 1.35 5.39 6.77
CA ASP A 52 0.66 4.71 7.87
C ASP A 52 0.16 3.31 7.48
N CYS A 53 -0.26 3.13 6.22
CA CYS A 53 -0.84 1.88 5.76
C CYS A 53 -0.63 1.64 4.26
N VAL A 54 -0.44 0.36 3.92
CA VAL A 54 -0.47 -0.14 2.55
C VAL A 54 -1.71 -1.00 2.32
N CYS A 55 -2.45 -0.70 1.26
CA CYS A 55 -3.61 -1.47 0.83
C CYS A 55 -3.22 -2.36 -0.35
N ILE A 56 -3.10 -3.67 -0.13
CA ILE A 56 -2.98 -4.67 -1.18
C ILE A 56 -4.37 -4.85 -1.79
N ASP A 57 -4.59 -4.14 -2.89
CA ASP A 57 -5.89 -3.94 -3.54
C ASP A 57 -5.93 -4.72 -4.85
N VAL A 58 -6.49 -5.92 -4.78
CA VAL A 58 -6.64 -6.82 -5.94
C VAL A 58 -8.06 -7.35 -6.04
N ALA A 59 -8.46 -7.77 -7.25
CA ALA A 59 -9.82 -8.27 -7.49
C ALA A 59 -10.17 -9.52 -6.68
N HIS A 60 -9.19 -10.39 -6.39
CA HIS A 60 -9.37 -11.61 -5.61
C HIS A 60 -8.29 -11.72 -4.53
N GLY A 61 -8.63 -11.27 -3.33
CA GLY A 61 -7.76 -11.17 -2.15
C GLY A 61 -7.42 -12.52 -1.53
N ASP A 62 -8.34 -13.49 -1.62
CA ASP A 62 -8.17 -14.86 -1.13
C ASP A 62 -7.34 -15.69 -2.12
N CYS A 63 -6.08 -15.30 -2.32
CA CYS A 63 -5.16 -16.06 -3.17
C CYS A 63 -3.73 -16.06 -2.62
N LYS A 64 -2.99 -17.10 -2.99
CA LYS A 64 -1.60 -17.31 -2.55
C LYS A 64 -0.69 -16.10 -2.78
N LYS A 65 -0.88 -15.39 -3.90
CA LYS A 65 -0.08 -14.21 -4.24
C LYS A 65 -0.27 -13.07 -3.25
N VAL A 66 -1.49 -12.87 -2.74
CA VAL A 66 -1.76 -11.83 -1.73
C VAL A 66 -1.15 -12.24 -0.39
N LEU A 67 -1.27 -13.52 0.00
CA LEU A 67 -0.62 -14.04 1.20
C LEU A 67 0.91 -13.84 1.15
N GLU A 68 1.54 -14.20 0.03
CA GLU A 68 2.98 -14.00 -0.21
C GLU A 68 3.35 -12.50 -0.16
N CYS A 69 2.50 -11.63 -0.72
CA CYS A 69 2.67 -10.19 -0.66
C CYS A 69 2.59 -9.66 0.78
N ILE A 70 1.64 -10.13 1.58
CA ILE A 70 1.52 -9.76 3.01
C ILE A 70 2.79 -10.18 3.76
N TYR A 71 3.25 -11.42 3.57
CA TYR A 71 4.47 -11.90 4.23
C TYR A 71 5.69 -11.09 3.83
N TYR A 72 5.87 -10.82 2.55
CA TYR A 72 6.95 -9.98 2.05
C TYR A 72 6.92 -8.60 2.69
N MET A 73 5.77 -7.92 2.65
CA MET A 73 5.63 -6.58 3.21
C MET A 73 5.85 -6.56 4.72
N LYS A 74 5.40 -7.57 5.48
CA LYS A 74 5.67 -7.67 6.92
C LYS A 74 7.10 -8.04 7.27
N GLN A 75 7.82 -8.73 6.39
CA GLN A 75 9.26 -8.97 6.56
C GLN A 75 10.08 -7.71 6.29
N SER A 76 9.75 -6.98 5.22
CA SER A 76 10.46 -5.77 4.82
C SER A 76 10.12 -4.55 5.70
N PHE A 77 8.85 -4.41 6.09
CA PHE A 77 8.31 -3.29 6.87
C PHE A 77 7.42 -3.81 8.01
N PRO A 78 8.02 -4.33 9.11
CA PRO A 78 7.26 -5.00 10.17
C PRO A 78 6.14 -4.16 10.79
N ASP A 79 6.40 -2.87 10.93
CA ASP A 79 5.53 -1.91 11.63
C ASP A 79 4.43 -1.33 10.74
N ILE A 80 4.47 -1.53 9.42
CA ILE A 80 3.48 -0.93 8.53
C ILE A 80 2.13 -1.63 8.65
N SER A 81 1.05 -0.86 8.74
CA SER A 81 -0.30 -1.44 8.70
C SER A 81 -0.62 -1.94 7.29
N ILE A 82 -1.27 -3.10 7.21
CA ILE A 82 -1.64 -3.71 5.93
C ILE A 82 -3.16 -3.93 5.91
N ILE A 83 -3.79 -3.39 4.86
CA ILE A 83 -5.14 -3.78 4.44
C ILE A 83 -4.96 -4.70 3.24
N ALA A 84 -5.60 -5.86 3.24
CA ALA A 84 -5.54 -6.79 2.12
C ALA A 84 -6.96 -7.14 1.67
N GLY A 85 -7.20 -7.04 0.36
CA GLY A 85 -8.51 -7.28 -0.22
C GLY A 85 -8.46 -7.56 -1.71
N ASN A 86 -9.59 -7.88 -2.34
CA ASN A 86 -10.92 -7.98 -1.73
C ASN A 86 -11.35 -9.44 -1.50
N VAL A 87 -12.09 -9.66 -0.42
CA VAL A 87 -12.64 -10.98 -0.05
C VAL A 87 -14.16 -10.87 0.15
N CYS A 88 -14.86 -11.99 0.04
CA CYS A 88 -16.33 -12.06 0.21
C CYS A 88 -16.77 -13.30 0.99
N THR A 89 -15.85 -13.91 1.73
CA THR A 89 -16.09 -15.11 2.56
C THR A 89 -15.48 -14.88 3.93
N SER A 90 -16.04 -15.52 4.96
CA SER A 90 -15.54 -15.39 6.33
C SER A 90 -14.28 -16.20 6.63
N GLN A 91 -13.92 -17.12 5.73
CA GLN A 91 -12.78 -18.03 5.91
C GLN A 91 -11.49 -17.54 5.23
N ALA A 92 -11.61 -16.54 4.36
CA ALA A 92 -10.48 -15.88 3.73
C ALA A 92 -9.61 -15.12 4.74
#